data_AF-A0A915PVS5-F1
#
_entry.id   AF-A0A915PVS5-F1
#
_cell.length_a   1.000
_cell.length_b   1.000
_cell.length_c   1.000
_cell.angle_alpha   90.00
_cell.angle_beta   90.00
_cell.angle_gamma   90.00
#
_symmetry.space_group_name_H-M   'P 1'
#
loop_
_entity.id
_entity.type
_entity.pdbx_description
1 polymer ?
#
loop_
_entity_poly.entity_id
_entity_poly.type
_entity_poly.pdbx_seq_one_letter_code
_entity_poly.pdbx_strand_id
1 'polypeptide(L)'
;MSWLGELLEQNSSDPRERLELGQQILSQLQISKLSSDSTLLNDFCDLVVQWLSGSNYKVALLAVEIIDVAIEVSADVISPYLLDRATALVERLGDSKQSVREATAQLLAALANTPHCSPQSVLERISFGLNHRQWLVRIGTMNVMRMVLEQQRRFVEPQIHRMIPTVCHLIVDPNIDVREAAASTLIAIFWHLGENVLASIRKRQLIPEPKTKLGSFQIPPVSLSELKNYRGNNDVIRVLIFFPALYVIIFTTGHVEQKPTQYKEKHSFSVRSTRSSAEQRGHRMRTLVIIVLNEGKPINRIFKFAVSGLFPTTWQH
;
A
#
# COMPACT_ATOMS: atom_id res chain seq x y z
N MET A 1 1.37 -42.04 11.60
CA MET A 1 1.99 -41.48 10.40
C MET A 1 2.31 -40.01 10.72
N SER A 2 2.67 -39.14 9.78
CA SER A 2 2.79 -37.71 10.11
C SER A 2 1.40 -37.16 10.43
N TRP A 3 1.24 -36.40 11.52
CA TRP A 3 -0.05 -35.77 11.88
C TRP A 3 -0.62 -34.96 10.71
N LEU A 4 0.26 -34.31 9.94
CA LEU A 4 -0.13 -33.51 8.79
C LEU A 4 -0.71 -34.41 7.70
N GLY A 5 -0.05 -35.52 7.36
CA GLY A 5 -0.55 -36.45 6.34
C GLY A 5 -1.93 -36.99 6.68
N GLU A 6 -2.14 -37.40 7.94
CA GLU A 6 -3.43 -37.91 8.42
C GLU A 6 -4.56 -36.88 8.33
N LEU A 7 -4.26 -35.59 8.51
CA LEU A 7 -5.24 -34.51 8.34
C LEU A 7 -5.46 -34.16 6.87
N LEU A 8 -4.41 -34.15 6.04
CA LEU A 8 -4.53 -33.84 4.61
C LEU A 8 -5.42 -34.84 3.86
N GLU A 9 -5.38 -36.11 4.25
CA GLU A 9 -6.23 -37.18 3.70
C GLU A 9 -7.74 -36.96 3.96
N GLN A 10 -8.10 -36.11 4.92
CA GLN A 10 -9.50 -35.81 5.27
C GLN A 10 -10.09 -34.64 4.46
N ASN A 11 -9.37 -34.13 3.47
CA ASN A 11 -9.86 -33.05 2.62
C ASN A 11 -11.18 -33.42 1.93
N SER A 12 -12.14 -32.51 1.99
CA SER A 12 -13.48 -32.68 1.44
C SER A 12 -13.82 -31.60 0.41
N SER A 13 -14.93 -31.77 -0.30
CA SER A 13 -15.54 -30.69 -1.10
C SER A 13 -16.56 -29.87 -0.31
N ASP A 14 -17.05 -30.37 0.82
CA ASP A 14 -18.03 -29.68 1.64
C ASP A 14 -17.37 -28.52 2.43
N PRO A 15 -17.87 -27.28 2.31
CA PRO A 15 -17.26 -26.14 3.01
C PRO A 15 -17.29 -26.24 4.53
N ARG A 16 -18.27 -26.92 5.14
CA ARG A 16 -18.34 -27.10 6.60
C ARG A 16 -17.27 -28.06 7.06
N GLU A 17 -17.11 -29.20 6.38
CA GLU A 17 -16.06 -30.17 6.67
C GLU A 17 -14.67 -29.57 6.51
N ARG A 18 -14.45 -28.71 5.50
CA ARG A 18 -13.20 -27.93 5.36
C ARG A 18 -12.96 -26.98 6.53
N LEU A 19 -14.01 -26.30 7.01
CA LEU A 19 -13.87 -25.40 8.15
C LEU A 19 -13.50 -26.19 9.42
N GLU A 20 -14.12 -27.34 9.65
CA GLU A 20 -13.79 -28.22 10.78
C GLU A 20 -12.36 -28.76 10.68
N LEU A 21 -11.97 -29.28 9.51
CA LEU A 21 -10.60 -29.75 9.26
C LEU A 21 -9.57 -28.64 9.43
N GLY A 22 -9.86 -27.43 8.93
CA GLY A 22 -8.95 -26.31 9.06
C GLY A 22 -8.74 -25.88 10.52
N GLN A 23 -9.78 -25.98 11.36
CA GLN A 23 -9.62 -25.76 12.81
C GLN A 23 -8.72 -26.83 13.46
N GLN A 24 -8.82 -28.09 13.02
CA GLN A 24 -7.93 -29.15 13.49
C GLN A 24 -6.48 -28.87 13.08
N ILE A 25 -6.24 -28.47 11.82
CA ILE A 25 -4.91 -28.09 11.32
C ILE A 25 -4.34 -26.93 12.15
N LEU A 26 -5.12 -25.86 12.38
CA LEU A 26 -4.70 -24.75 13.23
C LEU A 26 -4.32 -25.22 14.64
N SER A 27 -5.15 -26.06 15.27
CA SER A 27 -4.87 -26.59 16.60
C SER A 27 -3.56 -27.38 16.67
N GLN A 28 -3.22 -28.15 15.62
CA GLN A 28 -1.98 -28.91 15.54
C GLN A 28 -0.78 -27.99 15.32
N LEU A 29 -0.89 -26.96 14.47
CA LEU A 29 0.18 -25.98 14.24
C LEU A 29 0.58 -25.22 15.51
N GLN A 30 -0.36 -25.04 16.46
CA GLN A 30 -0.06 -24.40 17.75
C GLN A 30 0.84 -25.24 18.67
N ILE A 31 0.89 -26.56 18.47
CA ILE A 31 1.65 -27.49 19.34
C ILE A 31 2.77 -28.22 18.60
N SER A 32 2.81 -28.16 17.27
CA SER A 32 3.75 -28.89 16.42
C SER A 32 4.17 -28.09 15.20
N LYS A 33 5.48 -28.15 14.90
CA LYS A 33 6.02 -27.59 13.65
C LYS A 33 5.73 -28.50 12.46
N LEU A 34 5.73 -27.91 11.27
CA LEU A 34 5.73 -28.67 10.02
C LEU A 34 7.05 -29.44 9.88
N SER A 35 6.97 -30.65 9.32
CA SER A 35 8.17 -31.42 8.98
C SER A 35 8.87 -30.84 7.74
N SER A 36 10.14 -31.17 7.55
CA SER A 36 10.91 -30.81 6.34
C SER A 36 10.65 -31.76 5.15
N ASP A 37 9.63 -32.62 5.23
CA ASP A 37 9.28 -33.56 4.16
C ASP A 37 8.69 -32.80 2.97
N SER A 38 9.40 -32.81 1.84
CA SER A 38 9.01 -32.02 0.67
C SER A 38 7.68 -32.45 0.06
N THR A 39 7.31 -33.73 0.16
CA THR A 39 6.04 -34.22 -0.38
C THR A 39 4.90 -33.67 0.46
N LEU A 40 4.97 -33.83 1.78
CA LEU A 40 3.96 -33.31 2.71
C LEU A 40 3.82 -31.78 2.64
N LEU A 41 4.93 -31.05 2.49
CA LEU A 41 4.88 -29.58 2.35
C LEU A 41 4.20 -29.15 1.05
N ASN A 42 4.44 -29.86 -0.05
CA ASN A 42 3.74 -29.61 -1.31
C ASN A 42 2.24 -29.93 -1.19
N ASP A 43 1.89 -31.09 -0.63
CA ASP A 43 0.49 -31.49 -0.45
C ASP A 43 -0.28 -30.50 0.45
N PHE A 44 0.35 -30.05 1.54
CA PHE A 44 -0.21 -29.01 2.40
C PHE A 44 -0.43 -27.70 1.65
N CYS A 45 0.56 -27.26 0.86
CA CYS A 45 0.44 -26.05 0.07
C CYS A 45 -0.64 -26.16 -1.01
N ASP A 46 -0.79 -27.32 -1.63
CA ASP A 46 -1.79 -27.56 -2.67
C ASP A 46 -3.21 -27.61 -2.07
N LEU A 47 -3.37 -28.16 -0.86
CA LEU A 47 -4.61 -28.08 -0.08
C LEU A 47 -5.03 -26.63 0.15
N VAL A 48 -4.15 -25.81 0.75
CA VAL A 48 -4.52 -24.41 1.08
C VAL A 48 -4.78 -23.58 -0.18
N VAL A 49 -4.05 -23.82 -1.28
CA VAL A 49 -4.32 -23.16 -2.58
C VAL A 49 -5.66 -23.60 -3.17
N GLN A 50 -6.02 -24.88 -3.05
CA GLN A 50 -7.34 -25.38 -3.46
C GLN A 50 -8.45 -24.69 -2.67
N TRP A 51 -8.26 -24.48 -1.36
CA TRP A 51 -9.22 -23.82 -0.49
C TRP A 51 -9.34 -22.32 -0.78
N LEU A 52 -8.21 -21.63 -1.00
CA LEU A 52 -8.17 -20.23 -1.44
C LEU A 52 -8.92 -20.00 -2.77
N SER A 53 -8.79 -20.94 -3.69
CA SER A 53 -9.41 -20.87 -5.02
C SER A 53 -10.90 -21.24 -5.00
N GLY A 54 -11.42 -21.70 -3.86
CA GLY A 54 -12.82 -22.07 -3.70
C GLY A 54 -13.78 -20.86 -3.68
N SER A 55 -15.08 -21.14 -3.79
CA SER A 55 -16.13 -20.12 -3.80
C SER A 55 -16.57 -19.63 -2.40
N ASN A 56 -16.22 -20.37 -1.34
CA ASN A 56 -16.59 -20.01 0.03
C ASN A 56 -15.52 -19.13 0.67
N TYR A 57 -15.84 -17.84 0.86
CA TYR A 57 -14.89 -16.88 1.43
C TYR A 57 -14.44 -17.19 2.86
N LYS A 58 -15.23 -17.91 3.66
CA LYS A 58 -14.82 -18.32 5.01
C LYS A 58 -13.73 -19.38 4.95
N VAL A 59 -13.85 -20.32 4.01
CA VAL A 59 -12.82 -21.32 3.74
C VAL A 59 -11.55 -20.65 3.20
N ALA A 60 -11.69 -19.65 2.31
CA ALA A 60 -10.55 -18.89 1.82
C ALA A 60 -9.84 -18.12 2.94
N LEU A 61 -10.59 -17.45 3.83
CA LEU A 61 -10.02 -16.78 5.01
C LEU A 61 -9.28 -17.76 5.94
N LEU A 62 -9.89 -18.91 6.22
CA LEU A 62 -9.27 -19.95 7.04
C LEU A 62 -7.99 -20.48 6.40
N ALA A 63 -7.95 -20.63 5.07
CA ALA A 63 -6.73 -21.01 4.37
C ALA A 63 -5.63 -19.95 4.50
N VAL A 64 -5.95 -18.65 4.40
CA VAL A 64 -4.98 -17.57 4.67
C VAL A 64 -4.47 -17.64 6.11
N GLU A 65 -5.35 -17.84 7.08
CA GLU A 65 -5.00 -17.97 8.51
C GLU A 65 -4.10 -19.18 8.78
N ILE A 66 -4.41 -20.33 8.20
CA ILE A 66 -3.58 -21.54 8.29
C ILE A 66 -2.17 -21.27 7.74
N ILE A 67 -2.06 -20.57 6.60
CA ILE A 67 -0.76 -20.22 6.03
C ILE A 67 0.00 -19.26 6.96
N ASP A 68 -0.68 -18.25 7.50
CA ASP A 68 -0.07 -17.25 8.39
C ASP A 68 0.51 -17.91 9.65
N VAL A 69 -0.27 -18.78 10.32
CA VAL A 69 0.18 -19.56 11.48
C VAL A 69 1.29 -20.52 11.09
N ALA A 70 1.22 -21.18 9.93
CA ALA A 70 2.28 -22.06 9.45
C ALA A 70 3.60 -21.32 9.21
N ILE A 71 3.55 -20.09 8.69
CA ILE A 71 4.72 -19.22 8.59
C ILE A 71 5.25 -18.91 10.00
N GLU A 72 4.40 -18.50 10.93
CA GLU A 72 4.83 -18.15 12.30
C GLU A 72 5.63 -19.29 12.96
N VAL A 73 5.17 -20.53 12.82
CA VAL A 73 5.79 -21.68 13.51
C VAL A 73 6.86 -22.41 12.68
N SER A 74 6.87 -22.27 11.35
CA SER A 74 7.67 -23.11 10.44
C SER A 74 8.15 -22.38 9.18
N ALA A 75 8.35 -21.05 9.24
CA ALA A 75 8.83 -20.25 8.10
C ALA A 75 10.12 -20.77 7.45
N ASP A 76 11.01 -21.41 8.22
CA ASP A 76 12.29 -21.97 7.76
C ASP A 76 12.11 -23.08 6.72
N VAL A 77 10.98 -23.80 6.76
CA VAL A 77 10.69 -24.88 5.80
C VAL A 77 9.63 -24.50 4.78
N ILE A 78 8.57 -23.78 5.17
CA ILE A 78 7.37 -23.63 4.32
C ILE A 78 7.45 -22.44 3.35
N SER A 79 8.19 -21.37 3.69
CA SER A 79 8.14 -20.11 2.94
C SER A 79 8.48 -20.24 1.45
N PRO A 80 9.52 -21.00 1.03
CA PRO A 80 9.83 -21.18 -0.39
C PRO A 80 8.67 -21.82 -1.17
N TYR A 81 8.00 -22.81 -0.58
CA TYR A 81 6.86 -23.50 -1.20
C TYR A 81 5.68 -22.55 -1.39
N LEU A 82 5.43 -21.66 -0.42
CA LEU A 82 4.37 -20.64 -0.53
C LEU A 82 4.71 -19.58 -1.59
N LEU A 83 5.98 -19.16 -1.68
CA LEU A 83 6.41 -18.19 -2.69
C LEU A 83 6.28 -18.74 -4.12
N ASP A 84 6.45 -20.05 -4.32
CA ASP A 84 6.17 -20.72 -5.59
C ASP A 84 4.68 -20.73 -5.96
N ARG A 85 3.79 -20.50 -4.98
CA ARG A 85 2.34 -20.37 -5.17
C ARG A 85 1.84 -18.93 -5.09
N ALA A 86 2.76 -17.96 -5.15
CA ALA A 86 2.43 -16.53 -5.10
C ALA A 86 1.36 -16.11 -6.13
N THR A 87 1.31 -16.74 -7.30
CA THR A 87 0.26 -16.48 -8.30
C THR A 87 -1.15 -16.67 -7.73
N ALA A 88 -1.39 -17.79 -7.04
CA ALA A 88 -2.70 -18.07 -6.44
C ALA A 88 -3.04 -17.09 -5.31
N LEU A 89 -2.05 -16.69 -4.52
CA LEU A 89 -2.22 -15.65 -3.49
C LEU A 89 -2.53 -14.28 -4.11
N VAL A 90 -1.86 -13.90 -5.20
CA VAL A 90 -2.10 -12.63 -5.89
C VAL A 90 -3.52 -12.56 -6.47
N GLU A 91 -4.06 -13.65 -7.01
CA GLU A 91 -5.46 -13.70 -7.46
C GLU A 91 -6.44 -13.36 -6.32
N ARG A 92 -6.07 -13.65 -5.06
CA ARG A 92 -6.92 -13.39 -3.90
C ARG A 92 -6.95 -11.95 -3.45
N LEU A 93 -6.01 -11.13 -3.91
CA LEU A 93 -6.13 -9.67 -3.84
C LEU A 93 -7.34 -9.15 -4.65
N GLY A 94 -7.89 -9.95 -5.56
CA GLY A 94 -9.10 -9.66 -6.34
C GLY A 94 -10.40 -10.15 -5.73
N ASP A 95 -10.39 -10.73 -4.52
CA ASP A 95 -11.59 -11.33 -3.92
C ASP A 95 -12.72 -10.32 -3.74
N SER A 96 -13.96 -10.79 -3.88
CA SER A 96 -15.18 -10.00 -3.61
C SER A 96 -15.26 -9.51 -2.16
N LYS A 97 -14.72 -10.28 -1.19
CA LYS A 97 -14.71 -9.95 0.23
C LYS A 97 -13.44 -9.20 0.60
N GLN A 98 -13.64 -8.02 1.19
CA GLN A 98 -12.55 -7.17 1.63
C GLN A 98 -11.63 -7.85 2.63
N SER A 99 -12.19 -8.60 3.58
CA SER A 99 -11.41 -9.35 4.57
C SER A 99 -10.44 -10.34 3.94
N VAL A 100 -10.83 -11.05 2.88
CA VAL A 100 -9.93 -11.96 2.14
C VAL A 100 -8.79 -11.16 1.52
N ARG A 101 -9.11 -10.06 0.83
CA ARG A 101 -8.10 -9.21 0.18
C ARG A 101 -7.08 -8.65 1.18
N GLU A 102 -7.55 -8.16 2.33
CA GLU A 102 -6.71 -7.59 3.38
C GLU A 102 -5.81 -8.65 3.99
N ALA A 103 -6.37 -9.80 4.38
CA ALA A 103 -5.60 -10.90 4.94
C ALA A 103 -4.54 -11.41 3.96
N THR A 104 -4.88 -11.58 2.68
CA THR A 104 -3.89 -12.01 1.67
C THR A 104 -2.82 -10.97 1.41
N ALA A 105 -3.16 -9.67 1.44
CA ALA A 105 -2.15 -8.61 1.28
C ALA A 105 -1.14 -8.60 2.45
N GLN A 106 -1.62 -8.80 3.68
CA GLN A 106 -0.77 -8.96 4.86
C GLN A 106 0.12 -10.20 4.73
N LEU A 107 -0.44 -11.34 4.36
CA LEU A 107 0.30 -12.58 4.17
C LEU A 107 1.42 -12.44 3.11
N LEU A 108 1.11 -11.86 1.94
CA LEU A 108 2.11 -11.64 0.89
C LEU A 108 3.23 -10.69 1.33
N ALA A 109 2.91 -9.67 2.14
CA ALA A 109 3.94 -8.79 2.72
C ALA A 109 4.75 -9.50 3.81
N ALA A 110 4.12 -10.35 4.63
CA ALA A 110 4.77 -11.12 5.67
C ALA A 110 5.85 -12.07 5.09
N LEU A 111 5.59 -12.69 3.93
CA LEU A 111 6.58 -13.51 3.20
C LEU A 111 7.88 -12.76 2.87
N ALA A 112 7.85 -11.43 2.74
CA ALA A 112 9.08 -10.64 2.54
C ALA A 112 9.96 -10.57 3.79
N ASN A 113 9.45 -10.99 4.95
CA ASN A 113 10.15 -10.97 6.23
C ASN A 113 10.56 -12.38 6.70
N THR A 114 10.35 -13.42 5.88
CA THR A 114 10.62 -14.81 6.27
C THR A 114 12.01 -15.30 5.80
N PRO A 115 12.58 -16.32 6.48
CA PRO A 115 13.78 -16.99 5.99
C PRO A 115 13.58 -17.55 4.59
N HIS A 116 14.67 -17.60 3.81
CA HIS A 116 14.71 -18.16 2.45
C HIS A 116 13.84 -17.45 1.40
N CYS A 117 13.06 -16.43 1.78
CA CYS A 117 12.34 -15.55 0.87
C CYS A 117 12.92 -14.15 0.94
N SER A 118 13.63 -13.72 -0.11
CA SER A 118 14.10 -12.33 -0.15
C SER A 118 12.94 -11.37 -0.45
N PRO A 119 12.89 -10.17 0.17
CA PRO A 119 11.90 -9.15 -0.16
C PRO A 119 11.85 -8.82 -1.66
N GLN A 120 13.00 -8.90 -2.32
CA GLN A 120 13.14 -8.70 -3.76
C GLN A 120 12.41 -9.77 -4.56
N SER A 121 12.60 -11.05 -4.20
CA SER A 121 11.95 -12.18 -4.85
C SER A 121 10.43 -12.12 -4.68
N VAL A 122 9.95 -11.70 -3.50
CA VAL A 122 8.52 -11.50 -3.26
C VAL A 122 7.95 -10.44 -4.20
N LEU A 123 8.58 -9.25 -4.28
CA LEU A 123 8.14 -8.19 -5.20
C LEU A 123 8.16 -8.64 -6.67
N GLU A 124 9.19 -9.38 -7.08
CA GLU A 124 9.30 -9.93 -8.44
C GLU A 124 8.15 -10.90 -8.74
N ARG A 125 7.84 -11.81 -7.80
CA ARG A 125 6.75 -12.79 -7.96
C ARG A 125 5.35 -12.18 -7.98
N ILE A 126 5.11 -11.08 -7.27
CA ILE A 126 3.79 -10.42 -7.29
C ILE A 126 3.62 -9.39 -8.41
N SER A 127 4.72 -8.96 -9.05
CA SER A 127 4.75 -7.79 -9.94
C SER A 127 3.75 -7.85 -11.11
N PHE A 128 3.43 -9.06 -11.59
CA PHE A 128 2.45 -9.25 -12.66
C PHE A 128 1.06 -8.71 -12.29
N GLY A 129 0.73 -8.69 -11.00
CA GLY A 129 -0.55 -8.21 -10.47
C GLY A 129 -0.83 -6.75 -10.78
N LEU A 130 0.21 -5.92 -11.01
CA LEU A 130 0.05 -4.53 -11.43
C LEU A 130 -0.60 -4.38 -12.82
N ASN A 131 -0.47 -5.38 -13.69
CA ASN A 131 -1.06 -5.40 -15.03
C ASN A 131 -2.26 -6.35 -15.12
N HIS A 132 -2.78 -6.82 -13.98
CA HIS A 132 -3.83 -7.82 -13.98
C HIS A 132 -5.15 -7.28 -14.52
N ARG A 133 -5.92 -8.11 -15.23
CA ARG A 133 -7.23 -7.72 -15.81
C ARG A 133 -8.22 -7.25 -14.75
N GLN A 134 -8.20 -7.89 -13.58
CA GLN A 134 -9.10 -7.55 -12.49
C GLN A 134 -8.55 -6.38 -11.68
N TRP A 135 -9.30 -5.28 -11.65
CA TRP A 135 -8.87 -4.00 -11.07
C TRP A 135 -8.55 -4.08 -9.58
N LEU A 136 -9.28 -4.91 -8.82
CA LEU A 136 -9.01 -5.15 -7.39
C LEU A 136 -7.62 -5.78 -7.17
N VAL A 137 -7.17 -6.67 -8.05
CA VAL A 137 -5.83 -7.26 -7.97
C VAL A 137 -4.78 -6.16 -8.16
N ARG A 138 -4.95 -5.25 -9.13
CA ARG A 138 -4.02 -4.12 -9.33
C ARG A 138 -3.90 -3.26 -8.06
N ILE A 139 -5.02 -2.93 -7.42
CA ILE A 139 -5.05 -2.19 -6.15
C ILE A 139 -4.34 -2.96 -5.04
N GLY A 140 -4.66 -4.24 -4.88
CA GLY A 140 -4.06 -5.07 -3.84
C GLY A 140 -2.56 -5.25 -4.03
N THR A 141 -2.08 -5.43 -5.28
CA THR A 141 -0.64 -5.54 -5.57
C THR A 141 0.09 -4.24 -5.23
N MET A 142 -0.50 -3.08 -5.54
CA MET A 142 0.02 -1.80 -5.10
C MET A 142 0.04 -1.67 -3.57
N ASN A 143 -0.95 -2.22 -2.86
CA ASN A 143 -0.95 -2.26 -1.40
C ASN A 143 0.20 -3.09 -0.84
N VAL A 144 0.39 -4.32 -1.34
CA VAL A 144 1.52 -5.18 -0.93
C VAL A 144 2.85 -4.49 -1.23
N MET A 145 2.99 -3.88 -2.40
CA MET A 145 4.19 -3.11 -2.77
C MET A 145 4.51 -2.00 -1.77
N ARG A 146 3.51 -1.24 -1.30
CA ARG A 146 3.72 -0.20 -0.27
C ARG A 146 4.17 -0.80 1.06
N MET A 147 3.52 -1.88 1.51
CA MET A 147 3.84 -2.53 2.78
C MET A 147 5.27 -3.08 2.79
N VAL A 148 5.68 -3.75 1.71
CA VAL A 148 7.05 -4.26 1.57
C VAL A 148 8.06 -3.10 1.49
N LEU A 149 7.75 -2.00 0.79
CA LEU A 149 8.61 -0.82 0.76
C LEU A 149 8.77 -0.20 2.15
N GLU A 150 7.70 -0.11 2.93
CA GLU A 150 7.73 0.46 4.28
C GLU A 150 8.60 -0.39 5.23
N GLN A 151 8.47 -1.72 5.16
CA GLN A 151 9.16 -2.67 6.04
C GLN A 151 10.60 -2.96 5.61
N GLN A 152 10.85 -3.08 4.29
CA GLN A 152 12.08 -3.63 3.71
C GLN A 152 12.81 -2.65 2.77
N ARG A 153 12.58 -1.34 2.94
CA ARG A 153 13.10 -0.26 2.06
C ARG A 153 14.51 -0.48 1.52
N ARG A 154 15.47 -0.77 2.42
CA ARG A 154 16.90 -0.90 2.07
C ARG A 154 17.19 -2.01 1.06
N PHE A 155 16.36 -3.04 1.04
CA PHE A 155 16.55 -4.23 0.20
C PHE A 155 15.81 -4.10 -1.14
N VAL A 156 14.70 -3.37 -1.17
CA VAL A 156 13.77 -3.35 -2.31
C VAL A 156 13.83 -2.10 -3.19
N GLU A 157 14.64 -1.10 -2.84
CA GLU A 157 14.76 0.15 -3.60
C GLU A 157 14.98 -0.09 -5.12
N PRO A 158 15.89 -0.98 -5.58
CA PRO A 158 16.05 -1.25 -7.01
C PRO A 158 14.81 -1.87 -7.67
N GLN A 159 14.12 -2.80 -6.98
CA GLN A 159 12.90 -3.45 -7.45
C GLN A 159 11.76 -2.43 -7.60
N ILE A 160 11.58 -1.58 -6.59
CA ILE A 160 10.59 -0.51 -6.62
C ILE A 160 10.86 0.44 -7.79
N HIS A 161 12.13 0.82 -8.02
CA HIS A 161 12.50 1.64 -9.18
C HIS A 161 12.14 1.00 -10.53
N ARG A 162 12.20 -0.34 -10.66
CA ARG A 162 11.77 -1.06 -11.87
C ARG A 162 10.25 -1.06 -12.04
N MET A 163 9.48 -1.01 -10.94
CA MET A 163 8.02 -1.03 -10.95
C MET A 163 7.38 0.36 -11.15
N ILE A 164 8.11 1.46 -10.88
CA ILE A 164 7.62 2.84 -11.03
C ILE A 164 6.95 3.11 -12.40
N PRO A 165 7.54 2.74 -13.56
CA PRO A 165 6.89 2.95 -14.86
C PRO A 165 5.48 2.35 -14.94
N THR A 166 5.29 1.14 -14.42
CA THR A 166 3.98 0.47 -14.39
C THR A 166 3.01 1.22 -13.48
N VAL A 167 3.44 1.63 -12.29
CA VAL A 167 2.59 2.42 -11.37
C VAL A 167 2.22 3.78 -11.98
N CYS A 168 3.13 4.44 -12.69
CA CYS A 168 2.83 5.66 -13.44
C CYS A 168 1.77 5.44 -14.52
N HIS A 169 1.78 4.29 -15.21
CA HIS A 169 0.75 3.97 -16.19
C HIS A 169 -0.63 3.78 -15.55
N LEU A 170 -0.70 3.28 -14.30
CA LEU A 170 -1.95 3.10 -13.57
C LEU A 170 -2.63 4.43 -13.16
N ILE A 171 -1.96 5.58 -13.28
CA ILE A 171 -2.58 6.89 -13.06
C ILE A 171 -3.66 7.22 -14.11
N VAL A 172 -3.60 6.59 -15.28
CA VAL A 172 -4.61 6.73 -16.34
C VAL A 172 -5.47 5.47 -16.50
N ASP A 173 -5.51 4.61 -15.46
CA ASP A 173 -6.33 3.40 -15.47
C ASP A 173 -7.82 3.74 -15.69
N PRO A 174 -8.57 2.93 -16.47
CA PRO A 174 -10.01 3.16 -16.68
C PRO A 174 -10.80 3.20 -15.36
N ASN A 175 -10.39 2.47 -14.34
CA ASN A 175 -11.04 2.45 -13.04
C ASN A 175 -10.49 3.56 -12.11
N ILE A 176 -11.37 4.35 -11.51
CA ILE A 176 -10.99 5.49 -10.66
C ILE A 176 -10.26 5.07 -9.38
N ASP A 177 -10.68 3.99 -8.74
CA ASP A 177 -10.07 3.49 -7.51
C ASP A 177 -8.63 3.02 -7.75
N VAL A 178 -8.35 2.47 -8.94
CA VAL A 178 -6.99 2.14 -9.36
C VAL A 178 -6.14 3.40 -9.51
N ARG A 179 -6.68 4.48 -10.10
CA ARG A 179 -5.97 5.76 -10.22
C ARG A 179 -5.65 6.35 -8.85
N GLU A 180 -6.58 6.32 -7.91
CA GLU A 180 -6.37 6.79 -6.53
C GLU A 180 -5.32 5.95 -5.78
N ALA A 181 -5.38 4.62 -5.95
CA ALA A 181 -4.39 3.71 -5.37
C ALA A 181 -3.00 3.92 -5.98
N ALA A 182 -2.90 4.19 -7.28
CA ALA A 182 -1.64 4.49 -7.97
C ALA A 182 -1.04 5.81 -7.47
N ALA A 183 -1.84 6.87 -7.34
CA ALA A 183 -1.40 8.13 -6.76
C ALA A 183 -0.88 7.94 -5.34
N SER A 184 -1.64 7.25 -4.49
CA SER A 184 -1.24 6.92 -3.11
C SER A 184 0.07 6.13 -3.07
N THR A 185 0.27 5.23 -4.03
CA THR A 185 1.49 4.41 -4.12
C THR A 185 2.69 5.23 -4.57
N LEU A 186 2.54 6.14 -5.54
CA LEU A 186 3.61 7.07 -5.94
C LEU A 186 3.99 8.02 -4.80
N ILE A 187 3.03 8.47 -3.99
CA ILE A 187 3.29 9.28 -2.79
C ILE A 187 4.13 8.48 -1.79
N ALA A 188 3.78 7.22 -1.51
CA ALA A 188 4.56 6.36 -0.63
C ALA A 188 5.99 6.15 -1.17
N ILE A 189 6.13 5.87 -2.47
CA ILE A 189 7.44 5.73 -3.11
C ILE A 189 8.26 7.01 -2.96
N PHE A 190 7.67 8.18 -3.20
CA PHE A 190 8.35 9.47 -3.01
C PHE A 190 8.75 9.70 -1.55
N TRP A 191 7.87 9.37 -0.61
CA TRP A 191 8.14 9.51 0.83
C TRP A 191 9.36 8.68 1.26
N HIS A 192 9.45 7.44 0.79
CA HIS A 192 10.54 6.55 1.17
C HIS A 192 11.82 6.79 0.36
N LEU A 193 11.75 7.04 -0.95
CA LEU A 193 12.93 7.09 -1.83
C LEU A 193 13.40 8.52 -2.18
N GLY A 194 12.59 9.55 -1.94
CA GLY A 194 12.96 10.96 -2.12
C GLY A 194 12.91 11.46 -3.57
N GLU A 195 13.53 12.63 -3.80
CA GLU A 195 13.35 13.42 -5.04
C GLU A 195 13.89 12.80 -6.32
N ASN A 196 14.87 11.89 -6.21
CA ASN A 196 15.46 11.24 -7.37
C ASN A 196 14.41 10.45 -8.18
N VAL A 197 13.35 9.98 -7.51
CA VAL A 197 12.18 9.37 -8.15
C VAL A 197 11.49 10.35 -9.11
N LEU A 198 11.28 11.59 -8.68
CA LEU A 198 10.59 12.60 -9.48
C LEU A 198 11.41 12.99 -10.72
N ALA A 199 12.72 13.18 -10.53
CA ALA A 199 13.63 13.47 -11.62
C ALA A 199 13.62 12.33 -12.66
N SER A 200 13.59 11.08 -12.19
CA SER A 200 13.49 9.89 -13.05
C SER A 200 12.18 9.85 -13.83
N ILE A 201 11.04 10.06 -13.17
CA ILE A 201 9.71 10.08 -13.81
C ILE A 201 9.63 11.15 -14.89
N ARG A 202 10.09 12.38 -14.59
CA ARG A 202 10.11 13.50 -15.54
C ARG A 202 11.01 13.23 -16.74
N LYS A 203 12.26 12.81 -16.48
CA LYS A 203 13.25 12.53 -17.53
C LYS A 203 12.78 11.44 -18.49
N ARG A 204 12.07 10.44 -17.98
CA ARG A 204 11.57 9.29 -18.75
C ARG A 204 10.17 9.52 -19.33
N GLN A 205 9.53 10.66 -19.07
CA GLN A 205 8.19 10.99 -19.55
C GLN A 205 7.15 9.88 -19.28
N LEU A 206 7.21 9.27 -18.09
CA LEU A 206 6.43 8.05 -17.79
C LEU A 206 4.93 8.26 -17.59
N ILE A 207 4.50 9.52 -17.42
CA ILE A 207 3.10 9.89 -17.24
C ILE A 207 2.66 10.64 -18.51
N PRO A 208 1.66 10.14 -19.26
CA PRO A 208 1.18 10.81 -20.46
C PRO A 208 0.63 12.21 -20.14
N GLU A 209 1.05 13.22 -20.91
CA GLU A 209 0.39 14.52 -20.87
C GLU A 209 -1.01 14.40 -21.51
N PRO A 210 -2.07 14.93 -20.87
CA PRO A 210 -3.41 14.87 -21.46
C PRO A 210 -3.46 15.63 -22.78
N LYS A 211 -4.04 15.01 -23.82
CA LYS A 211 -4.40 15.68 -25.09
C LYS A 211 -5.64 16.56 -24.89
N THR A 212 -5.60 17.53 -23.98
CA THR A 212 -6.69 18.50 -23.83
C THR A 212 -6.39 19.73 -24.68
N LYS A 213 -7.00 19.78 -25.88
CA LYS A 213 -7.42 21.07 -26.47
C LYS A 213 -8.59 21.60 -25.63
N LEU A 214 -8.32 22.04 -24.41
CA LEU A 214 -9.27 22.78 -23.60
C LEU A 214 -9.01 24.26 -23.88
N GLY A 215 -9.99 24.95 -24.48
CA GLY A 215 -9.89 26.36 -24.84
C GLY A 215 -9.34 27.19 -23.67
N SER A 216 -8.15 27.74 -23.89
CA SER A 216 -7.55 28.89 -23.19
C SER A 216 -8.01 29.14 -21.73
N PHE A 217 -7.87 28.15 -20.85
CA PHE A 217 -7.69 28.43 -19.43
C PHE A 217 -6.24 28.09 -19.06
N GLN A 218 -5.34 29.01 -19.43
CA GLN A 218 -3.98 29.00 -18.89
C GLN A 218 -4.08 29.29 -17.40
N ILE A 219 -3.98 28.25 -16.58
CA ILE A 219 -3.51 28.45 -15.20
C ILE A 219 -2.08 28.99 -15.37
N PRO A 220 -1.77 30.21 -14.90
CA PRO A 220 -0.43 30.76 -15.08
C PRO A 220 0.55 29.78 -14.43
N PRO A 221 1.70 29.48 -15.07
CA PRO A 221 2.76 28.74 -14.42
C PRO A 221 3.17 29.56 -13.20
N VAL A 222 2.79 29.10 -12.00
CA VAL A 222 3.32 29.68 -10.76
C VAL A 222 4.82 29.49 -10.85
N SER A 223 5.54 30.59 -11.04
CA SER A 223 6.98 30.53 -11.22
C SER A 223 7.59 30.01 -9.92
N LEU A 224 8.61 29.14 -10.01
CA LEU A 224 9.36 28.68 -8.84
C LEU A 224 9.90 29.86 -8.00
N SER A 225 10.04 31.05 -8.60
CA SER A 225 10.36 32.32 -7.93
C SER A 225 9.27 32.83 -6.98
N GLU A 226 7.98 32.64 -7.28
CA GLU A 226 6.88 33.07 -6.38
C GLU A 226 6.78 32.17 -5.15
N LEU A 227 7.07 30.87 -5.30
CA LEU A 227 7.15 29.91 -4.18
C LEU A 227 8.41 30.09 -3.30
N LYS A 228 9.50 30.66 -3.85
CA LYS A 228 10.72 30.99 -3.09
C LYS A 228 10.55 32.16 -2.12
N ASN A 229 9.57 33.04 -2.36
CA ASN A 229 9.31 34.19 -1.49
C ASN A 229 8.55 33.85 -0.21
N TYR A 230 8.05 32.62 -0.07
CA TYR A 230 7.55 32.07 1.21
C TYR A 230 8.69 31.60 2.13
N ARG A 231 9.80 32.36 2.14
CA ARG A 231 10.96 32.15 3.02
C ARG A 231 10.67 32.67 4.42
N GLY A 232 9.66 32.11 5.08
CA GLY A 232 9.52 32.18 6.54
C GLY A 232 10.18 30.94 7.13
N ASN A 233 11.35 31.11 7.74
CA ASN A 233 12.13 30.13 8.52
C ASN A 233 11.86 28.62 8.28
N ASN A 234 12.80 27.99 7.56
CA ASN A 234 13.12 26.54 7.56
C ASN A 234 12.12 25.51 7.00
N ASP A 235 11.04 25.91 6.34
CA ASP A 235 10.14 24.95 5.70
C ASP A 235 10.35 24.89 4.17
N VAL A 236 10.82 23.74 3.67
CA VAL A 236 10.91 23.48 2.23
C VAL A 236 9.52 23.09 1.73
N ILE A 237 8.84 24.03 1.07
CA ILE A 237 7.60 23.76 0.32
C ILE A 237 7.98 23.02 -0.97
N ARG A 238 7.64 21.73 -1.07
CA ARG A 238 7.78 20.96 -2.32
C ARG A 238 6.40 20.70 -2.90
N VAL A 239 5.95 21.61 -3.76
CA VAL A 239 4.72 21.43 -4.53
C VAL A 239 4.97 20.38 -5.60
N LEU A 240 4.34 19.22 -5.46
CA LEU A 240 4.31 18.17 -6.48
C LEU A 240 3.08 18.38 -7.37
N ILE A 241 3.23 19.18 -8.42
CA ILE A 241 2.18 19.40 -9.42
C ILE A 241 2.20 18.25 -10.43
N PHE A 242 1.15 17.42 -10.53
CA PHE A 242 0.86 16.62 -11.73
C PHE A 242 -0.67 16.43 -11.96
N PHE A 243 -1.23 17.25 -12.86
CA PHE A 243 -2.37 17.01 -13.79
C PHE A 243 -3.79 16.65 -13.25
N PRO A 244 -4.83 16.78 -14.11
CA PRO A 244 -5.88 17.80 -14.06
C PRO A 244 -6.95 17.60 -12.97
N ALA A 245 -6.94 16.46 -12.26
CA ALA A 245 -7.98 16.08 -11.30
C ALA A 245 -7.42 15.68 -9.92
N LEU A 246 -6.09 15.63 -9.72
CA LEU A 246 -5.50 15.27 -8.43
C LEU A 246 -4.29 16.15 -8.11
N TYR A 247 -4.49 17.11 -7.21
CA TYR A 247 -3.40 17.92 -6.67
C TYR A 247 -2.85 17.23 -5.42
N VAL A 248 -1.53 17.08 -5.33
CA VAL A 248 -0.86 16.54 -4.14
C VAL A 248 0.14 17.59 -3.66
N ILE A 249 -0.27 18.36 -2.65
CA ILE A 249 0.61 19.33 -2.00
C ILE A 249 1.25 18.64 -0.80
N ILE A 250 2.59 18.57 -0.76
CA ILE A 250 3.35 18.00 0.34
C ILE A 250 4.02 19.14 1.12
N PHE A 251 3.62 19.30 2.38
CA PHE A 251 4.32 20.17 3.33
C PHE A 251 5.26 19.32 4.20
N THR A 252 6.49 19.79 4.43
CA THR A 252 7.36 19.28 5.49
C THR A 252 7.63 20.40 6.47
N THR A 253 7.00 20.37 7.65
CA THR A 253 7.28 21.36 8.70
C THR A 253 8.44 20.90 9.57
N GLY A 254 9.45 21.74 9.75
CA GLY A 254 10.43 21.61 10.82
C GLY A 254 9.87 22.11 12.16
N HIS A 255 10.25 21.45 13.26
CA HIS A 255 10.06 21.81 14.68
C HIS A 255 9.01 22.89 15.05
N VAL A 256 7.93 22.49 15.74
CA VAL A 256 6.98 23.41 16.38
C VAL A 256 7.00 23.19 17.89
N GLU A 257 7.48 24.16 18.66
CA GLU A 257 7.20 24.26 20.09
C GLU A 257 5.76 24.76 20.27
N GLN A 258 4.88 23.95 20.86
CA GLN A 258 3.49 24.31 21.08
C GLN A 258 3.31 25.17 22.33
N LYS A 259 2.62 26.31 22.20
CA LYS A 259 1.81 26.88 23.28
C LYS A 259 0.33 26.78 22.90
N PRO A 260 -0.56 26.41 23.84
CA PRO A 260 -1.95 26.10 23.51
C PRO A 260 -2.76 27.40 23.40
N THR A 261 -3.59 27.52 22.38
CA THR A 261 -4.69 28.49 22.38
C THR A 261 -5.87 27.92 21.59
N GLN A 262 -7.02 27.84 22.26
CA GLN A 262 -8.29 27.32 21.74
C GLN A 262 -8.96 28.33 20.82
N TYR A 263 -9.61 27.91 19.72
CA TYR A 263 -10.85 28.56 19.22
C TYR A 263 -11.63 27.72 18.19
N LYS A 264 -12.95 28.02 18.10
CA LYS A 264 -14.08 27.24 17.55
C LYS A 264 -14.22 27.23 16.01
N GLU A 265 -14.67 26.09 15.48
CA GLU A 265 -15.01 25.84 14.07
C GLU A 265 -16.32 26.54 13.62
N LYS A 266 -16.31 27.09 12.41
CA LYS A 266 -17.51 27.28 11.56
C LYS A 266 -17.16 26.93 10.11
N HIS A 267 -17.97 26.03 9.54
CA HIS A 267 -17.98 25.49 8.17
C HIS A 267 -17.36 24.10 7.99
N SER A 268 -18.24 23.14 7.66
CA SER A 268 -18.02 21.72 7.47
C SER A 268 -17.43 21.38 6.10
N PHE A 269 -16.15 21.03 6.07
CA PHE A 269 -15.54 20.19 5.02
C PHE A 269 -14.67 19.14 5.70
N SER A 270 -14.78 17.87 5.27
CA SER A 270 -14.02 16.76 5.84
C SER A 270 -12.56 16.84 5.40
N VAL A 271 -11.71 17.35 6.30
CA VAL A 271 -10.26 17.24 6.20
C VAL A 271 -9.87 15.96 6.95
N ARG A 272 -9.41 14.93 6.24
CA ARG A 272 -8.78 13.76 6.90
C ARG A 272 -7.30 14.03 7.08
N SER A 273 -6.92 14.57 8.24
CA SER A 273 -5.53 14.57 8.69
C SER A 273 -5.24 13.27 9.43
N THR A 274 -4.33 12.44 8.94
CA THR A 274 -3.80 11.31 9.73
C THR A 274 -2.67 11.82 10.62
N ARG A 275 -2.94 12.01 11.92
CA ARG A 275 -1.90 12.17 12.94
C ARG A 275 -1.48 10.78 13.41
N SER A 276 -0.22 10.38 13.16
CA SER A 276 0.38 9.25 13.86
C SER A 276 0.95 9.77 15.18
N SER A 277 0.36 9.37 16.31
CA SER A 277 0.87 9.69 17.64
C SER A 277 2.09 8.82 17.93
N ALA A 278 3.28 9.42 17.96
CA ALA A 278 4.49 8.80 18.48
C ALA A 278 5.06 9.69 19.59
N GLU A 279 4.38 9.74 20.74
CA GLU A 279 5.01 10.14 21.98
C GLU A 279 5.95 9.01 22.42
N GLN A 280 7.24 9.18 22.19
CA GLN A 280 8.30 9.03 23.19
C GLN A 280 9.69 9.02 22.53
N ARG A 281 10.58 9.84 23.12
CA ARG A 281 12.04 9.90 22.95
C ARG A 281 12.57 10.50 21.64
N GLY A 282 12.72 11.82 21.65
CA GLY A 282 13.90 12.51 21.09
C GLY A 282 14.21 12.36 19.60
N HIS A 283 13.25 11.94 18.76
CA HIS A 283 13.43 11.87 17.31
C HIS A 283 12.47 12.82 16.58
N ARG A 284 13.01 13.59 15.63
CA ARG A 284 12.34 14.63 14.84
C ARG A 284 11.06 14.09 14.19
N MET A 285 9.90 14.61 14.57
CA MET A 285 8.65 14.34 13.84
C MET A 285 8.60 15.17 12.55
N ARG A 286 8.30 14.51 11.43
CA ARG A 286 7.91 15.16 10.17
C ARG A 286 6.41 15.01 10.02
N THR A 287 5.68 16.13 10.03
CA THR A 287 4.25 16.13 9.73
C THR A 287 4.07 16.24 8.23
N LEU A 288 3.41 15.24 7.62
CA LEU A 288 3.04 15.25 6.21
C LEU A 288 1.56 15.68 6.10
N VAL A 289 1.30 16.82 5.47
CA VAL A 289 -0.06 17.24 5.13
C VAL A 289 -0.27 16.95 3.64
N ILE A 290 -1.22 16.06 3.33
CA ILE A 290 -1.63 15.73 1.96
C ILE A 290 -2.99 16.41 1.72
N ILE A 291 -3.03 17.39 0.83
CA ILE A 291 -4.29 18.00 0.39
C ILE A 291 -4.68 17.35 -0.93
N VAL A 292 -5.75 16.56 -0.93
CA VAL A 292 -6.37 15.99 -2.14
C VAL A 292 -7.53 16.89 -2.55
N LEU A 293 -7.47 17.47 -3.74
CA LEU A 293 -8.56 18.28 -4.31
C LEU A 293 -9.32 17.45 -5.34
N ASN A 294 -10.62 17.24 -5.11
CA ASN A 294 -11.54 16.67 -6.10
C ASN A 294 -12.28 17.82 -6.83
N GLU A 295 -12.67 17.58 -8.08
CA GLU A 295 -13.10 18.60 -9.05
C GLU A 295 -14.20 19.55 -8.53
N GLY A 296 -14.13 20.82 -8.96
CA GLY A 296 -15.25 21.77 -8.88
C GLY A 296 -15.04 23.03 -8.02
N LYS A 297 -13.90 23.21 -7.36
CA LYS A 297 -13.64 24.44 -6.57
C LYS A 297 -12.35 25.15 -7.01
N PRO A 298 -12.40 26.48 -7.18
CA PRO A 298 -11.22 27.25 -7.58
C PRO A 298 -10.13 27.15 -6.51
N ILE A 299 -8.95 26.69 -6.95
CA ILE A 299 -7.72 26.47 -6.15
C ILE A 299 -7.39 27.66 -5.25
N ASN A 300 -7.63 28.90 -5.72
CA ASN A 300 -7.37 30.12 -4.94
C ASN A 300 -8.17 30.25 -3.64
N ARG A 301 -9.37 29.65 -3.54
CA ARG A 301 -10.13 29.65 -2.28
C ARG A 301 -9.65 28.58 -1.30
N ILE A 302 -9.10 27.48 -1.79
CA ILE A 302 -8.68 26.34 -0.98
C ILE A 302 -7.28 26.55 -0.39
N PHE A 303 -6.39 27.20 -1.16
CA PHE A 303 -5.06 27.59 -0.67
C PHE A 303 -5.15 28.55 0.53
N LYS A 304 -6.05 29.54 0.48
CA LYS A 304 -6.32 30.43 1.62
C LYS A 304 -6.80 29.66 2.85
N PHE A 305 -7.63 28.62 2.66
CA PHE A 305 -8.27 27.87 3.75
C PHE A 305 -7.30 26.89 4.44
N ALA A 306 -6.44 26.21 3.68
CA ALA A 306 -5.44 25.30 4.22
C ALA A 306 -4.34 26.01 5.01
N VAL A 307 -3.96 27.22 4.56
CA VAL A 307 -3.00 28.09 5.28
C VAL A 307 -3.64 28.69 6.54
N SER A 308 -4.91 29.09 6.49
CA SER A 308 -5.62 29.67 7.67
C SER A 308 -5.97 28.63 8.75
N GLY A 309 -6.05 27.34 8.41
CA GLY A 309 -6.33 26.26 9.37
C GLY A 309 -5.09 25.69 10.08
N LEU A 310 -3.89 25.95 9.55
CA LEU A 310 -2.61 25.45 10.07
C LEU A 310 -1.76 26.52 10.77
N PHE A 311 -2.08 27.80 10.58
CA PHE A 311 -1.40 28.92 11.23
C PHE A 311 -2.43 29.93 11.77
N PRO A 312 -2.33 30.37 13.04
CA PRO A 312 -3.22 31.40 13.56
C PRO A 312 -2.93 32.72 12.83
N THR A 313 -3.88 33.18 12.02
CA THR A 313 -3.81 34.49 11.38
C THR A 313 -4.05 35.57 12.42
N THR A 314 -3.09 36.47 12.62
CA THR A 314 -3.43 37.85 12.98
C THR A 314 -2.69 38.80 12.05
N TRP A 315 -3.50 39.57 11.32
CA TRP A 315 -3.15 40.87 10.79
C TRP A 315 -3.67 41.89 11.80
N GLN A 316 -2.83 42.82 12.27
CA GLN A 316 -3.26 44.16 12.66
C GLN A 316 -2.16 45.18 12.32
N HIS A 317 -2.56 46.08 11.42
CA HIS A 317 -2.02 47.38 10.98
C HIS A 317 -0.55 47.52 10.59
#